data_AF-A0A0P1EJ88-F1
#
_entry.id   AF-A0A0P1EJ88-F1
#
_cell.length_a   1.000
_cell.length_b   1.000
_cell.length_c   1.000
_cell.angle_alpha   90.00
_cell.angle_beta   90.00
_cell.angle_gamma   90.00
#
_symmetry.space_group_name_H-M   'P 1'
#
loop_
_entity.id
_entity.type
_entity.pdbx_description
1 polymer ?
#
loop_
_entity_poly.entity_id
_entity_poly.type
_entity_poly.pdbx_seq_one_letter_code
_entity_poly.pdbx_strand_id
1 'polypeptide(L)' 'MLNKPLAVVLVVAAVFLSACEKNNETYPVSGEQCGPKDPVQTLDADDCDILPAGI' A
#
# COMPACT_ATOMS: atom_id res chain seq x y z
N MET A 1 -11.66 -29.08 -3.26
CA MET A 1 -10.27 -29.50 -3.55
C MET A 1 -9.57 -28.31 -4.19
N LEU A 2 -8.52 -27.78 -3.56
CA LEU A 2 -7.81 -26.62 -4.11
C LEU A 2 -7.07 -27.03 -5.38
N ASN A 3 -7.42 -26.41 -6.50
CA ASN A 3 -6.79 -26.72 -7.79
C ASN A 3 -5.31 -26.29 -7.74
N LYS A 4 -4.38 -27.20 -8.04
CA LYS A 4 -2.92 -26.94 -8.02
C LYS A 4 -2.50 -25.61 -8.69
N PRO A 5 -2.99 -25.25 -9.90
CA PRO A 5 -2.64 -23.97 -10.51
C PRO A 5 -3.18 -22.76 -9.73
N LEU A 6 -4.39 -22.87 -9.15
CA LEU A 6 -4.97 -21.81 -8.33
C LEU A 6 -4.16 -21.57 -7.05
N ALA A 7 -3.65 -22.65 -6.43
CA ALA A 7 -2.78 -22.56 -5.27
C ALA A 7 -1.49 -21.78 -5.60
N VAL A 8 -0.88 -22.03 -6.77
CA VAL A 8 0.32 -21.31 -7.21
C VAL A 8 0.03 -19.82 -7.42
N VAL A 9 -1.09 -19.50 -8.08
CA VAL A 9 -1.50 -18.09 -8.29
C VAL A 9 -1.70 -17.35 -6.96
N LEU A 10 -2.34 -17.98 -5.98
CA LEU A 10 -2.59 -17.38 -4.67
C LEU A 10 -1.29 -17.13 -3.88
N VAL A 11 -0.35 -18.09 -3.93
CA VAL A 11 0.96 -17.93 -3.28
C VAL A 11 1.75 -16.79 -3.93
N VAL A 12 1.77 -16.73 -5.26
CA VAL A 12 2.46 -15.66 -5.99
C VAL A 12 1.84 -14.29 -5.68
N ALA A 13 0.51 -14.19 -5.69
CA ALA A 13 -0.18 -12.95 -5.34
C ALA A 13 0.16 -12.48 -3.91
N ALA A 14 0.13 -13.37 -2.92
CA ALA A 14 0.45 -13.01 -1.54
C ALA A 14 1.86 -12.43 -1.36
N VAL A 15 2.85 -12.96 -2.10
CA VAL A 15 4.22 -12.42 -2.08
C VAL A 15 4.26 -11.00 -2.64
N PHE A 16 3.56 -10.73 -3.75
CA PHE A 16 3.50 -9.38 -4.32
C PHE A 16 2.75 -8.37 -3.46
N LEU A 17 1.69 -8.78 -2.73
CA LEU A 17 0.98 -7.88 -1.82
C LEU A 17 1.85 -7.46 -0.61
N SER A 18 2.72 -8.34 -0.11
CA SER A 18 3.62 -8.00 1.00
C SER A 18 4.71 -6.96 0.65
N ALA A 19 4.99 -6.74 -0.63
CA ALA A 19 5.95 -5.72 -1.08
C ALA A 19 5.36 -4.30 -1.13
N CYS A 20 4.03 -4.15 -0.97
CA CYS A 20 3.36 -2.85 -0.94
C CYS A 20 3.37 -2.20 0.45
N GLU A 21 3.58 -2.96 1.52
CA GLU A 21 3.69 -2.40 2.87
C GLU A 21 5.12 -1.90 3.10
N LYS A 22 5.47 -0.83 2.37
CA LYS A 22 6.74 -0.15 2.58
C LYS A 22 6.55 0.78 3.76
N ASN A 23 7.12 0.39 4.90
CA ASN A 23 7.26 1.13 6.16
C ASN A 23 6.74 2.58 6.14
N ASN A 24 5.87 2.94 7.10
CA ASN A 24 5.29 4.28 7.29
C ASN A 24 6.31 5.42 7.53
N GLU A 25 7.60 5.11 7.46
CA GLU A 25 8.74 6.00 7.64
C GLU A 25 9.17 6.66 6.31
N THR A 26 8.60 6.25 5.17
CA THR A 26 8.95 6.80 3.84
C THR A 26 7.71 7.15 3.02
N TYR A 27 7.79 8.21 2.20
CA TYR A 27 6.70 8.59 1.32
C TYR A 27 6.43 7.51 0.27
N PRO A 28 5.15 7.16 0.00
CA PRO A 28 4.80 6.04 -0.87
C PRO A 28 5.16 6.23 -2.35
N VAL A 29 5.27 7.49 -2.82
CA VAL A 29 5.55 7.80 -4.24
C VAL A 29 7.04 8.03 -4.49
N SER A 30 7.69 8.88 -3.69
CA SER A 30 9.10 9.23 -3.89
C SER A 30 10.07 8.25 -3.20
N GLY A 31 9.62 7.55 -2.16
CA GLY A 31 10.48 6.69 -1.33
C GLY A 31 11.45 7.46 -0.43
N GLU A 32 11.36 8.79 -0.37
CA GLU A 32 12.14 9.62 0.55
C GLU A 32 11.68 9.42 2.00
N GLN A 33 12.57 9.66 2.96
CA GLN A 33 12.25 9.54 4.38
C GLN A 33 11.30 10.66 4.82
N CYS A 34 10.25 10.27 5.54
CA CYS A 34 9.33 11.22 6.16
C CYS A 34 10.06 12.12 7.15
N GLY A 35 9.72 13.40 7.16
CA GLY A 35 10.21 14.31 8.18
C GLY A 35 9.70 13.91 9.57
N PRO A 36 10.46 14.12 10.67
CA PRO A 36 10.13 13.61 12.01
C PRO A 36 8.86 14.21 12.65
N LYS A 37 8.29 15.28 12.07
CA LYS A 37 7.02 15.90 12.49
C LYS A 37 6.09 16.12 11.30
N ASP A 38 6.27 15.35 10.23
CA ASP A 38 5.41 15.46 9.06
C ASP A 38 3.99 15.01 9.40
N PRO A 39 2.96 15.83 9.12
CA PRO A 39 1.56 15.44 9.32
C PRO A 39 1.16 14.13 8.64
N VAL A 40 1.86 13.73 7.57
CA VAL A 40 1.58 12.49 6.84
C VAL A 40 1.79 11.24 7.69
N GLN A 41 2.57 11.30 8.77
CA GLN A 41 2.78 10.17 9.68
C GLN A 41 1.52 9.73 10.43
N THR A 42 0.59 10.66 10.62
CA THR A 42 -0.70 10.41 11.29
C THR A 42 -1.88 10.46 10.33
N LEU A 43 -1.61 10.57 9.02
CA LEU A 43 -2.63 10.65 7.98
C LEU A 43 -2.98 9.23 7.56
N ASP A 44 -4.23 8.82 7.80
CA ASP A 44 -4.73 7.53 7.33
C ASP A 44 -5.18 7.65 5.86
N ALA A 45 -5.14 6.54 5.12
CA ALA A 45 -5.68 6.50 3.77
C ALA A 45 -7.20 6.78 3.75
N ASP A 46 -7.90 6.38 4.82
CA ASP A 46 -9.33 6.63 5.00
C ASP A 46 -9.65 8.12 5.24
N ASP A 47 -8.67 8.92 5.69
CA ASP A 47 -8.83 10.38 5.83
C ASP A 47 -8.84 11.10 4.46
N CYS A 48 -8.45 10.41 3.40
CA CYS A 48 -8.40 10.98 2.05
C CYS A 48 -9.75 10.79 1.33
N ASP A 49 -10.68 11.72 1.57
CA ASP A 49 -11.89 11.87 0.74
C ASP A 49 -11.52 12.45 -0.63
N ILE A 50 -10.99 11.60 -1.52
CA ILE A 50 -10.80 11.97 -2.92
C ILE A 50 -12.17 11.96 -3.59
N LEU A 51 -12.83 13.13 -3.60
CA LEU A 51 -13.91 13.36 -4.55
C LEU A 51 -13.40 13.02 -5.96
N PRO A 52 -14.14 12.25 -6.76
CA PRO A 52 -13.68 11.87 -8.10
C PRO A 52 -13.24 13.13 -8.85
N ALA A 53 -11.97 13.15 -9.25
CA ALA A 53 -11.41 14.25 -10.01
C ALA A 53 -12.12 14.32 -11.37
N GLY A 54 -13.13 15.18 -11.45
CA GLY A 54 -13.91 15.41 -12.67
C GLY A 54 -15.41 15.41 -12.45
N ILE A 55 -15.94 16.58 -12.09
CA ILE A 55 -17.19 17.10 -12.68
C ILE A 55 -16.87 18.41 -13.39
#